data_AF-A0A943PB51-F1
#
_entry.id   AF-A0A943PB51-F1
#
_cell.length_a   1.000
_cell.length_b   1.000
_cell.length_c   1.000
_cell.angle_alpha   90.00
_cell.angle_beta   90.00
_cell.angle_gamma   90.00
#
_symmetry.space_group_name_H-M   'P 1'
#
loop_
_entity.id
_entity.type
_entity.pdbx_description
1 polymer ?
#
loop_
_entity_poly.entity_id
_entity_poly.type
_entity_poly.pdbx_seq_one_letter_code
_entity_poly.pdbx_strand_id
1 'polypeptide(L)'
;MNKNVLLNIRSDYNGEETLNILCDGKFSEKNGGFEISWDGSEVMGEDGEKNVVEIYGENTFVFRLGDGGDLILENGKTCAVSELDADTMKSIPVQFFITEFKNELSSLGGKVTLGYSISNPYTGSVRKRLEISVM
;
A
#
# COMPACT_ATOMS: atom_id res chain seq x y z
N MET A 1 -1.96 -0.10 21.22
CA MET A 1 -1.10 1.02 21.67
C MET A 1 -0.75 1.86 20.45
N ASN A 2 -0.86 3.18 20.48
CA ASN A 2 -0.56 4.08 19.34
C ASN A 2 0.72 4.86 19.65
N LYS A 3 1.74 4.77 18.79
CA LYS A 3 3.05 5.41 18.99
C LYS A 3 3.51 6.17 17.76
N ASN A 4 4.26 7.25 17.99
CA ASN A 4 5.05 7.90 16.94
C ASN A 4 6.22 6.98 16.57
N VAL A 5 6.50 6.87 15.28
CA VAL A 5 7.56 6.03 14.72
C VAL A 5 8.22 6.76 13.56
N LEU A 6 9.44 6.36 13.24
CA LEU A 6 10.04 6.70 11.97
C LEU A 6 9.70 5.58 10.98
N LEU A 7 9.23 5.95 9.80
CA LEU A 7 8.93 5.03 8.71
C LEU A 7 10.00 5.13 7.64
N ASN A 8 10.32 3.99 7.03
CA ASN A 8 10.98 3.95 5.73
C ASN A 8 10.02 3.31 4.72
N ILE A 9 9.61 4.07 3.71
CA ILE A 9 8.67 3.64 2.68
C ILE A 9 9.43 3.52 1.37
N ARG A 10 9.49 2.30 0.83
CA ARG A 10 10.18 2.00 -0.42
C ARG A 10 9.23 1.38 -1.42
N SER A 11 9.35 1.81 -2.67
CA SER A 11 8.64 1.19 -3.78
C SER A 11 9.59 0.91 -4.93
N ASP A 12 9.37 -0.22 -5.58
CA ASP A 12 10.02 -0.56 -6.84
C ASP A 12 9.01 -0.87 -7.95
N TYR A 13 9.39 -0.52 -9.18
CA TYR A 13 8.68 -0.80 -10.42
C TYR A 13 9.57 -1.67 -11.29
N ASN A 14 9.11 -2.90 -11.58
CA ASN A 14 9.89 -3.90 -12.30
C ASN A 14 11.32 -4.11 -11.75
N GLY A 15 11.50 -3.97 -10.43
CA GLY A 15 12.79 -4.12 -9.74
C GLY A 15 13.66 -2.88 -9.68
N GLU A 16 13.25 -1.76 -10.29
CA GLU A 16 13.92 -0.46 -10.15
C GLU A 16 13.26 0.35 -9.02
N GLU A 17 14.05 0.84 -8.06
CA GLU A 17 13.55 1.67 -6.96
C GLU A 17 12.99 2.99 -7.52
N THR A 18 11.71 3.24 -7.26
CA THR A 18 10.98 4.45 -7.67
C THR A 18 10.69 5.37 -6.50
N LEU A 19 10.77 4.86 -5.27
CA LEU A 19 10.48 5.60 -4.05
C LEU A 19 11.34 5.08 -2.90
N ASN A 20 11.87 6.00 -2.08
CA ASN A 20 12.58 5.70 -0.85
C ASN A 20 12.53 6.93 0.07
N ILE A 21 11.61 6.92 1.04
CA ILE A 21 11.32 8.07 1.89
C ILE A 21 11.44 7.67 3.35
N LEU A 22 12.07 8.55 4.13
CA LEU A 22 12.06 8.51 5.58
C LEU A 22 11.14 9.60 6.11
N CYS A 23 10.15 9.21 6.90
CA CYS A 23 9.19 10.15 7.44
C CYS A 23 8.62 9.77 8.79
N ASP A 24 8.02 10.76 9.46
CA ASP A 24 7.31 10.54 10.72
C ASP A 24 5.96 9.87 10.46
N GLY A 25 5.63 8.89 11.29
CA GLY A 25 4.38 8.16 11.19
C GLY A 25 3.78 7.82 12.54
N LYS A 26 2.62 7.17 12.47
CA LYS A 26 1.94 6.53 13.59
C LYS A 26 1.87 5.04 13.34
N PHE A 27 2.16 4.27 14.37
CA PHE A 27 2.00 2.83 14.37
C PHE A 27 1.12 2.40 15.54
N SER A 28 0.12 1.58 15.26
CA SER A 28 -0.73 1.04 16.30
C SER A 28 -1.12 -0.40 16.09
N GLU A 29 -1.29 -1.13 17.18
CA GLU A 29 -1.87 -2.48 17.18
C GLU A 29 -3.35 -2.39 17.54
N LYS A 30 -4.22 -2.96 16.70
CA LYS A 30 -5.68 -3.00 16.86
C LYS A 30 -6.23 -4.34 16.38
N ASN A 31 -7.10 -4.97 17.19
CA ASN A 31 -7.86 -6.17 16.81
C ASN A 31 -7.03 -7.33 16.23
N GLY A 32 -5.82 -7.56 16.75
CA GLY A 32 -4.92 -8.62 16.26
C GLY A 32 -4.22 -8.28 14.93
N GLY A 33 -4.23 -7.01 14.54
CA GLY A 33 -3.53 -6.46 13.38
C GLY A 33 -2.78 -5.17 13.70
N PHE A 34 -2.19 -4.59 12.67
CA PHE A 34 -1.39 -3.37 12.76
C PHE A 34 -1.92 -2.30 11.82
N GLU A 35 -1.89 -1.06 12.27
CA GLU A 35 -2.22 0.13 11.49
C GLU A 35 -0.97 1.02 11.44
N ILE A 36 -0.53 1.35 10.23
CA ILE A 36 0.55 2.30 9.95
C ILE A 36 -0.09 3.49 9.24
N SER A 37 0.29 4.71 9.62
CA SER A 37 -0.15 5.90 8.90
C SER A 37 0.88 7.03 8.92
N TRP A 38 0.85 7.84 7.87
CA TRP A 38 1.76 8.98 7.67
C TRP A 38 1.07 10.05 6.82
N ASP A 39 1.73 11.20 6.67
CA ASP A 39 1.22 12.32 5.88
C ASP A 39 1.27 11.99 4.38
N GLY A 40 0.15 12.24 3.70
CA GLY A 40 -0.08 12.06 2.27
C GLY A 40 0.93 12.81 1.41
N SER A 41 1.19 14.06 1.81
CA SER A 41 1.99 15.04 1.08
C SER A 41 3.43 14.58 0.82
N GLU A 42 3.96 13.68 1.64
CA GLU A 42 5.32 13.18 1.51
C GLU A 42 5.48 12.15 0.40
N VAL A 43 4.42 11.37 0.10
CA VAL A 43 4.53 10.22 -0.79
C VAL A 43 3.88 10.43 -2.13
N MET A 44 2.62 10.91 -2.23
CA MET A 44 1.90 11.28 -3.49
C MET A 44 0.50 11.92 -3.24
N GLY A 45 0.15 12.32 -2.01
CA GLY A 45 -1.16 12.89 -1.66
C GLY A 45 -1.18 14.43 -1.61
N GLU A 46 -2.36 15.01 -1.49
CA GLU A 46 -2.51 16.45 -1.22
C GLU A 46 -2.15 16.79 0.24
N ASP A 47 -1.80 18.06 0.50
CA ASP A 47 -1.53 18.56 1.85
C ASP A 47 -2.70 18.25 2.80
N GLY A 48 -2.42 17.50 3.86
CA GLY A 48 -3.41 17.11 4.87
C GLY A 48 -4.14 15.79 4.59
N GLU A 49 -3.86 15.13 3.46
CA GLU A 49 -4.28 13.75 3.26
C GLU A 49 -3.48 12.80 4.16
N LYS A 50 -4.08 11.66 4.51
CA LYS A 50 -3.46 10.68 5.39
C LYS A 50 -3.43 9.33 4.71
N ASN A 51 -2.24 8.82 4.47
CA ASN A 51 -2.07 7.44 4.02
C ASN A 51 -2.25 6.50 5.21
N VAL A 52 -3.01 5.42 5.01
CA VAL A 52 -3.23 4.40 6.04
C VAL A 52 -3.04 3.02 5.44
N VAL A 53 -2.24 2.21 6.11
CA VAL A 53 -2.10 0.78 5.86
C VAL A 53 -2.63 0.04 7.07
N GLU A 54 -3.57 -0.86 6.85
CA GLU A 54 -4.02 -1.80 7.88
C GLU A 54 -3.64 -3.23 7.47
N ILE A 55 -2.98 -3.94 8.38
CA ILE A 55 -2.56 -5.32 8.21
C ILE A 55 -3.33 -6.18 9.20
N TYR A 56 -4.12 -7.13 8.72
CA TYR A 56 -4.86 -8.06 9.56
C TYR A 56 -4.37 -9.50 9.32
N GLY A 57 -3.90 -10.13 10.39
CA GLY A 57 -3.35 -11.49 10.34
C GLY A 57 -2.18 -11.61 9.37
N GLU A 58 -2.10 -12.76 8.70
CA GLU A 58 -1.01 -13.10 7.77
C GLU A 58 -1.35 -12.87 6.29
N ASN A 59 -2.56 -12.41 5.95
CA ASN A 59 -3.03 -12.44 4.56
C ASN A 59 -3.73 -11.18 4.06
N THR A 60 -4.08 -10.22 4.91
CA THR A 60 -4.89 -9.07 4.51
C THR A 60 -4.10 -7.77 4.65
N PHE A 61 -4.01 -7.05 3.55
CA PHE A 61 -3.40 -5.73 3.44
C PHE A 61 -4.43 -4.75 2.89
N VAL A 62 -4.82 -3.76 3.69
CA VAL A 62 -5.73 -2.69 3.28
C VAL A 62 -4.89 -1.44 3.09
N PHE A 63 -4.95 -0.87 1.90
CA PHE A 63 -4.26 0.35 1.55
C PHE A 63 -5.28 1.45 1.27
N ARG A 64 -5.21 2.54 2.02
CA ARG A 64 -5.99 3.75 1.75
C ARG A 64 -5.03 4.87 1.35
N LEU A 65 -5.15 5.30 0.11
CA LEU A 65 -4.52 6.52 -0.37
C LEU A 65 -5.46 7.71 -0.10
N GLY A 66 -4.85 8.88 0.09
CA GLY A 66 -5.53 10.12 0.49
C GLY A 66 -6.76 10.53 -0.34
N ASP A 67 -6.88 10.03 -1.57
CA ASP A 67 -8.01 10.25 -2.48
C ASP A 67 -9.31 9.51 -2.11
N GLY A 68 -9.28 8.68 -1.04
CA GLY A 68 -10.43 7.93 -0.54
C GLY A 68 -10.64 6.57 -1.20
N GLY A 69 -9.69 6.11 -2.03
CA GLY A 69 -9.69 4.76 -2.59
C GLY A 69 -9.21 3.71 -1.58
N ASP A 70 -10.12 2.88 -1.06
CA ASP A 70 -9.77 1.71 -0.26
C ASP A 70 -9.43 0.52 -1.18
N LEU A 71 -8.17 0.12 -1.22
CA LEU A 71 -7.73 -1.09 -1.88
C LEU A 71 -7.51 -2.19 -0.85
N ILE A 72 -8.41 -3.19 -0.86
CA ILE A 72 -8.29 -4.38 -0.02
C ILE A 72 -7.62 -5.48 -0.84
N LEU A 73 -6.46 -5.92 -0.37
CA LEU A 73 -5.64 -6.93 -1.03
C LEU A 73 -5.48 -8.14 -0.11
N GLU A 74 -5.82 -9.31 -0.64
CA GLU A 74 -5.62 -10.57 0.04
C GLU A 74 -4.60 -11.42 -0.70
N ASN A 75 -3.68 -12.02 0.05
CA ASN A 75 -2.64 -12.86 -0.52
C ASN A 75 -3.23 -14.01 -1.35
N GLY A 76 -2.70 -14.22 -2.55
CA GLY A 76 -3.17 -15.25 -3.49
C GLY A 76 -4.54 -14.97 -4.13
N LYS A 77 -5.16 -13.80 -3.89
CA LYS A 77 -6.40 -13.39 -4.55
C LYS A 77 -6.14 -12.33 -5.63
N THR A 78 -7.03 -12.32 -6.61
CA THR A 78 -7.12 -11.23 -7.60
C THR A 78 -8.22 -10.28 -7.15
N CYS A 79 -7.89 -8.99 -7.09
CA CYS A 79 -8.86 -7.92 -6.88
C CYS A 79 -8.95 -7.11 -8.17
N ALA A 80 -10.13 -6.55 -8.47
CA ALA A 80 -10.29 -5.65 -9.61
C ALA A 80 -11.04 -4.40 -9.15
N VAL A 81 -10.53 -3.25 -9.55
CA VAL A 81 -11.20 -1.96 -9.40
C VAL A 81 -11.51 -1.41 -10.78
N SER A 82 -12.43 -0.46 -10.84
CA SER A 82 -12.76 0.27 -12.05
C SER A 82 -12.14 1.65 -11.97
N GLU A 83 -11.22 1.97 -12.86
CA GLU A 83 -10.71 3.32 -13.05
C GLU A 83 -11.43 3.99 -14.22
N LEU A 84 -11.69 5.29 -14.11
CA LEU A 84 -12.26 6.06 -15.22
C LEU A 84 -11.13 6.48 -16.16
N ASP A 85 -11.22 6.08 -17.41
CA ASP A 85 -10.42 6.64 -18.49
C ASP A 85 -10.84 8.10 -18.73
N ALA A 86 -9.95 9.05 -18.47
CA ALA A 86 -10.23 10.47 -18.67
C ALA A 86 -10.44 10.84 -20.16
N ASP A 87 -9.79 10.12 -21.08
CA ASP A 87 -9.86 10.40 -22.51
C ASP A 87 -11.13 9.81 -23.15
N THR A 88 -11.48 8.58 -22.75
CA THR A 88 -12.63 7.87 -23.33
C THR A 88 -13.90 7.97 -22.49
N MET A 89 -13.81 8.48 -21.26
CA MET A 89 -14.89 8.52 -20.26
C MET A 89 -15.51 7.14 -19.99
N LYS A 90 -14.72 6.07 -20.17
CA LYS A 90 -15.14 4.68 -19.94
C LYS A 90 -14.49 4.12 -18.69
N SER A 91 -15.22 3.23 -18.02
CA SER A 91 -14.65 2.42 -16.95
C SER A 91 -13.71 1.37 -17.54
N ILE A 92 -12.48 1.34 -17.02
CA ILE A 92 -11.46 0.36 -17.34
C ILE A 92 -11.27 -0.56 -16.14
N PRO A 93 -11.35 -1.89 -16.32
CA PRO A 93 -10.98 -2.80 -15.25
C PRO A 93 -9.47 -2.76 -15.02
N VAL A 94 -9.07 -2.44 -13.80
CA VAL A 94 -7.69 -2.54 -13.32
C VAL A 94 -7.61 -3.71 -12.36
N GLN A 95 -6.85 -4.73 -12.75
CA GLN A 95 -6.68 -5.96 -12.00
C GLN A 95 -5.40 -5.91 -11.17
N PHE A 96 -5.52 -6.23 -9.90
CA PHE A 96 -4.42 -6.39 -8.95
C PHE A 96 -4.26 -7.87 -8.65
N PHE A 97 -3.05 -8.39 -8.84
CA PHE A 97 -2.69 -9.75 -8.46
C PHE A 97 -1.52 -9.73 -7.48
N ILE A 98 -1.76 -10.24 -6.26
CA ILE A 98 -0.75 -10.24 -5.19
C ILE A 98 0.24 -11.37 -5.42
N THR A 99 1.51 -11.01 -5.56
CA THR A 99 2.61 -11.94 -5.81
C THR A 99 3.45 -12.21 -4.57
N GLU A 100 3.44 -11.29 -3.61
CA GLU A 100 4.15 -11.43 -2.34
C GLU A 100 3.36 -10.70 -1.26
N PHE A 101 3.19 -11.35 -0.11
CA PHE A 101 2.81 -10.68 1.11
C PHE A 101 3.62 -11.25 2.27
N LYS A 102 4.39 -10.38 2.93
CA LYS A 102 5.24 -10.75 4.07
C LYS A 102 5.03 -9.75 5.20
N ASN A 103 4.47 -10.22 6.31
CA ASN A 103 4.26 -9.43 7.51
C ASN A 103 5.25 -9.87 8.59
N GLU A 104 6.17 -8.98 8.96
CA GLU A 104 7.15 -9.15 10.04
C GLU A 104 6.95 -8.07 11.12
N LEU A 105 5.75 -7.50 11.22
CA LEU A 105 5.41 -6.50 12.22
C LEU A 105 5.16 -7.15 13.58
N SER A 106 5.57 -6.41 14.62
CA SER A 106 5.32 -6.69 16.02
C SER A 106 4.96 -5.39 16.74
N SER A 107 4.60 -5.46 18.02
CA SER A 107 4.37 -4.26 18.84
C SER A 107 5.60 -3.33 18.94
N LEU A 108 6.80 -3.84 18.66
CA LEU A 108 8.04 -3.07 18.63
C LEU A 108 8.28 -2.34 17.30
N GLY A 109 7.56 -2.70 16.23
CA GLY A 109 7.84 -2.27 14.86
C GLY A 109 8.16 -3.50 14.00
N GLY A 110 8.90 -3.30 12.91
CA GLY A 110 9.25 -4.37 11.98
C GLY A 110 9.00 -3.96 10.55
N LYS A 111 8.64 -4.92 9.70
CA LYS A 111 8.54 -4.69 8.26
C LYS A 111 7.31 -5.36 7.67
N VAL A 112 6.69 -4.69 6.70
CA VAL A 112 5.71 -5.31 5.82
C VAL A 112 6.17 -5.15 4.38
N THR A 113 5.97 -6.19 3.58
CA THR A 113 6.24 -6.20 2.14
C THR A 113 4.99 -6.67 1.40
N LEU A 114 4.63 -5.91 0.36
CA LEU A 114 3.58 -6.24 -0.59
C LEU A 114 4.16 -6.20 -2.01
N GLY A 115 4.23 -7.36 -2.66
CA GLY A 115 4.47 -7.46 -4.10
C GLY A 115 3.15 -7.70 -4.83
N TYR A 116 2.91 -6.95 -5.90
CA TYR A 116 1.69 -7.06 -6.68
C TYR A 116 1.93 -6.72 -8.15
N SER A 117 1.10 -7.26 -9.02
CA SER A 117 1.01 -6.84 -10.41
C SER A 117 -0.27 -6.09 -10.66
N ILE A 118 -0.17 -5.01 -11.42
CA ILE A 118 -1.32 -4.25 -11.92
C ILE A 118 -1.44 -4.57 -13.40
N SER A 119 -2.65 -4.91 -13.86
CA SER A 119 -2.93 -5.14 -15.27
C SER A 119 -4.15 -4.34 -15.69
N ASN A 120 -4.04 -3.61 -16.81
CA ASN A 120 -5.18 -3.04 -17.50
C ASN A 120 -5.13 -3.39 -19.01
N PRO A 121 -6.25 -3.29 -19.73
CA PRO A 121 -6.34 -3.69 -21.14
C PRO A 121 -5.42 -2.90 -22.10
N TYR A 122 -4.90 -1.75 -21.68
CA TYR A 122 -4.21 -0.80 -22.56
C TYR A 122 -2.69 -0.80 -22.39
N THR A 123 -2.21 -1.00 -21.16
CA THR A 123 -0.80 -0.86 -20.78
C THR A 123 -0.12 -2.20 -20.47
N GLY A 124 -0.90 -3.30 -20.45
CA GLY A 124 -0.40 -4.61 -20.08
C GLY A 124 -0.22 -4.76 -18.57
N SER A 125 0.62 -5.71 -18.15
CA SER A 125 0.87 -6.00 -16.73
C SER A 125 2.22 -5.44 -16.29
N VAL A 126 2.21 -4.69 -15.19
CA VAL A 126 3.41 -4.17 -14.53
C VAL A 126 3.54 -4.76 -13.14
N ARG A 127 4.77 -4.99 -12.69
CA ARG A 127 5.05 -5.47 -11.32
C ARG A 127 5.49 -4.30 -10.45
N LYS A 128 4.93 -4.24 -9.26
CA LYS A 128 5.29 -3.30 -8.21
C LYS A 128 5.56 -4.05 -6.93
N ARG A 129 6.42 -3.48 -6.10
CA ARG A 129 6.59 -3.91 -4.72
C ARG A 129 6.68 -2.69 -3.82
N LEU A 130 6.03 -2.80 -2.67
CA LEU A 130 5.96 -1.80 -1.62
C LEU A 130 6.52 -2.43 -0.34
N GLU A 131 7.44 -1.73 0.31
CA GLU A 131 8.02 -2.12 1.58
C GLU A 131 7.87 -0.96 2.56
N ILE A 132 7.34 -1.25 3.75
CA ILE A 132 7.21 -0.27 4.83
C ILE A 132 7.92 -0.84 6.05
N SER A 133 8.95 -0.13 6.51
CA SER A 133 9.67 -0.44 7.74
C SER A 133 9.28 0.53 8.84
N VAL A 134 8.97 0.00 10.03
CA VAL A 134 8.58 0.74 11.23
C VAL A 134 9.72 0.65 12.25
N MET A 135 10.29 1.81 12.62
CA MET A 135 11.44 1.96 13.52
C MET A 135 11.07 2.61 14.86
#